data_AF-A0A538DG84-F1
#
_entry.id   AF-A0A538DG84-F1
#
_cell.length_a   1.000
_cell.length_b   1.000
_cell.length_c   1.000
_cell.angle_alpha   90.00
_cell.angle_beta   90.00
_cell.angle_gamma   90.00
#
_symmetry.space_group_name_H-M   'P 1'
#
loop_
_entity.id
_entity.type
_entity.pdbx_description
1 polymer ?
#
loop_
_entity_poly.entity_id
_entity_poly.type
_entity_poly.pdbx_seq_one_letter_code
_entity_poly.pdbx_strand_id
1 'polypeptide(L)'
;MSSVALVVLGSSRRDRDGAYRISPACRRVVAHAARVAERHEPGLVVFSGWAPDGGVSEAEQMRAIWPSSSGELVLEETASSTVENAARTLPLVRDRGIDQVTVVCTPLHLYRARWFFGRLYGAEGIQTSFEVPRILPTPSSFMWELGALTVRARQLRAAKEELKVRRDSRE
;
A
#
# COMPACT_ATOMS: atom_id res chain seq x y z
N MET A 1 -18.46 16.41 2.79
CA MET A 1 -17.87 15.57 3.87
C MET A 1 -16.57 15.04 3.30
N SER A 2 -15.42 15.35 3.89
CA SER A 2 -14.15 14.74 3.47
C SER A 2 -14.25 13.24 3.71
N SER A 3 -14.03 12.45 2.66
CA SER A 3 -14.10 10.99 2.73
C SER A 3 -12.69 10.45 2.91
N VAL A 4 -12.49 9.59 3.91
CA VAL A 4 -11.16 9.04 4.23
C VAL A 4 -11.01 7.68 3.56
N ALA A 5 -9.85 7.45 2.93
CA ALA A 5 -9.42 6.12 2.48
C ALA A 5 -8.35 5.54 3.41
N LEU A 6 -8.35 4.21 3.52
CA LEU A 6 -7.28 3.44 4.14
C LEU A 6 -6.57 2.62 3.06
N VAL A 7 -5.28 2.86 2.84
CA VAL A 7 -4.47 2.07 1.91
C VAL A 7 -3.50 1.20 2.70
N VAL A 8 -3.65 -0.12 2.62
CA VAL A 8 -2.87 -1.09 3.39
C VAL A 8 -1.89 -1.81 2.48
N LEU A 9 -0.60 -1.73 2.81
CA LEU A 9 0.46 -2.28 1.98
C LEU A 9 0.82 -3.70 2.42
N GLY A 10 0.77 -4.61 1.44
CA GLY A 10 1.25 -5.97 1.55
C GLY A 10 2.77 -6.05 1.77
N SER A 11 3.18 -7.13 2.42
CA SER A 11 4.57 -7.56 2.44
C SER A 11 4.68 -9.03 2.79
N SER A 12 5.26 -9.80 1.89
CA SER A 12 5.40 -11.25 2.04
C SER A 12 6.83 -11.71 2.08
N ARG A 13 6.96 -12.97 2.48
CA ARG A 13 8.20 -13.75 2.40
C ARG A 13 7.82 -15.13 1.87
N ARG A 14 8.78 -15.78 1.21
CA ARG A 14 8.67 -17.23 0.98
C ARG A 14 8.71 -17.94 2.33
N ASP A 15 7.74 -18.79 2.58
CA ASP A 15 7.76 -19.68 3.73
C ASP A 15 8.72 -20.87 3.50
N ARG A 16 8.81 -21.78 4.47
CA ARG A 16 9.71 -22.94 4.40
C ARG A 16 9.32 -23.93 3.31
N ASP A 17 8.05 -23.96 2.93
CA ASP A 17 7.49 -24.84 1.91
C ASP A 17 7.56 -24.21 0.51
N GLY A 18 8.14 -23.00 0.42
CA GLY A 18 8.31 -22.24 -0.81
C GLY A 18 7.09 -21.42 -1.22
N ALA A 19 5.98 -21.49 -0.48
CA ALA A 19 4.77 -20.75 -0.75
C ALA A 19 4.92 -19.27 -0.35
N TYR A 20 4.35 -18.39 -1.17
CA TYR A 20 4.37 -16.95 -0.88
C TYR A 20 3.27 -16.60 0.12
N ARG A 21 3.66 -16.15 1.32
CA ARG A 21 2.71 -15.78 2.37
C ARG A 21 2.98 -14.40 2.94
N ILE A 22 1.90 -13.69 3.26
CA ILE A 22 1.99 -12.42 3.99
C ILE A 22 2.78 -12.64 5.28
N SER A 23 3.77 -11.78 5.49
CA SER A 23 4.70 -11.88 6.61
C SER A 23 3.97 -11.70 7.95
N PRO A 24 4.55 -12.17 9.08
CA PRO A 24 4.01 -11.86 10.40
C PRO A 24 3.88 -10.35 10.67
N ALA A 25 4.76 -9.53 10.08
CA ALA A 25 4.67 -8.08 10.15
C ALA A 25 3.45 -7.55 9.36
N CYS A 26 3.18 -8.09 8.17
CA CYS A 26 2.01 -7.75 7.38
C CYS A 26 0.70 -8.12 8.11
N ARG A 27 0.63 -9.29 8.78
CA ARG A 27 -0.54 -9.63 9.63
C ARG A 27 -0.79 -8.60 10.73
N ARG A 28 0.28 -8.08 11.35
CA ARG A 28 0.20 -6.98 12.34
C ARG A 28 -0.24 -5.66 11.70
N VAL A 29 0.17 -5.39 10.46
CA VAL A 29 -0.29 -4.25 9.66
C VAL A 29 -1.80 -4.36 9.42
N VAL A 30 -2.32 -5.52 9.00
CA VAL A 30 -3.76 -5.73 8.80
C VAL A 30 -4.54 -5.56 10.10
N ALA A 31 -4.08 -6.16 11.20
CA ALA A 31 -4.73 -6.01 12.51
C ALA A 31 -4.65 -4.56 13.04
N HIS A 32 -3.62 -3.80 12.68
CA HIS A 32 -3.52 -2.39 13.01
C HIS A 32 -4.44 -1.53 12.13
N ALA A 33 -4.50 -1.81 10.83
CA ALA A 33 -5.41 -1.20 9.89
C ALA A 33 -6.88 -1.39 10.33
N ALA A 34 -7.26 -2.55 10.86
CA ALA A 34 -8.62 -2.80 11.35
C ALA A 34 -8.98 -1.84 12.50
N ARG A 35 -8.07 -1.67 13.46
CA ARG A 35 -8.23 -0.69 14.55
C ARG A 35 -8.24 0.75 14.05
N VAL A 36 -7.52 1.07 12.98
CA VAL A 36 -7.57 2.40 12.36
C VAL A 36 -8.93 2.62 11.69
N ALA A 37 -9.45 1.60 10.98
CA ALA A 37 -10.74 1.63 10.33
C ALA A 37 -11.90 1.82 11.31
N GLU A 38 -11.83 1.22 12.50
CA GLU A 38 -12.79 1.44 13.59
C GLU A 38 -12.81 2.89 14.09
N ARG A 39 -11.67 3.59 14.06
CA ARG A 39 -11.59 4.98 14.54
C ARG A 39 -11.96 6.02 13.50
N HIS A 40 -11.64 5.74 12.24
CA HIS A 40 -11.75 6.72 11.14
C HIS A 40 -12.91 6.44 10.20
N GLU A 41 -13.58 5.28 10.33
CA GLU A 41 -14.71 4.85 9.51
C GLU A 41 -14.53 5.16 8.01
N PRO A 42 -13.45 4.64 7.40
CA PRO A 42 -13.10 5.03 6.03
C PRO A 42 -14.20 4.60 5.05
N GLY A 43 -14.47 5.44 4.06
CA GLY A 43 -15.38 5.10 2.96
C GLY A 43 -14.80 4.06 2.01
N LEU A 44 -13.47 3.94 1.97
CA LEU A 44 -12.72 3.00 1.14
C LEU A 44 -11.55 2.38 1.92
N VAL A 45 -11.38 1.08 1.77
CA VAL A 45 -10.19 0.34 2.17
C VAL A 45 -9.59 -0.29 0.91
N VAL A 46 -8.30 -0.07 0.68
CA VAL A 46 -7.56 -0.67 -0.45
C VAL A 46 -6.44 -1.54 0.09
N PHE A 47 -6.44 -2.80 -0.30
CA PHE A 47 -5.35 -3.73 -0.03
C PHE A 47 -4.48 -3.86 -1.27
N SER A 48 -3.20 -3.53 -1.17
CA SER A 48 -2.28 -3.51 -2.32
C SER A 48 -1.11 -4.46 -2.12
N GLY A 49 -0.92 -5.36 -3.07
CA GLY A 49 0.23 -6.25 -3.15
C GLY A 49 -0.01 -7.51 -3.99
N TRP A 50 1.02 -7.90 -4.74
CA TRP A 50 1.00 -9.00 -5.72
C TRP A 50 1.45 -10.37 -5.18
N ALA A 51 1.34 -11.40 -6.03
CA ALA A 51 2.01 -12.69 -5.87
C ALA A 51 3.00 -12.93 -7.03
N PRO A 52 4.27 -13.30 -6.75
CA PRO A 52 5.30 -13.48 -7.77
C PRO A 52 5.14 -14.76 -8.61
N ASP A 53 4.38 -15.74 -8.14
CA ASP A 53 4.18 -17.06 -8.75
C ASP A 53 2.78 -17.26 -9.33
N GLY A 54 1.98 -16.19 -9.41
CA GLY A 54 0.57 -16.27 -9.84
C GLY A 54 -0.34 -16.98 -8.84
N GLY A 55 0.14 -17.26 -7.62
CA GLY A 55 -0.68 -17.73 -6.51
C GLY A 55 -1.53 -16.63 -5.90
N VAL A 56 -2.06 -16.90 -4.70
CA VAL A 56 -2.93 -15.95 -3.97
C VAL A 56 -2.16 -14.68 -3.64
N SER A 57 -2.67 -13.53 -4.10
CA SER A 57 -2.02 -12.23 -3.95
C SER A 57 -1.88 -11.81 -2.48
N GLU A 58 -0.96 -10.91 -2.18
CA GLU A 58 -0.89 -10.32 -0.83
C GLU A 58 -2.21 -9.66 -0.44
N ALA A 59 -2.84 -8.96 -1.39
CA ALA A 59 -4.12 -8.30 -1.16
C ALA A 59 -5.23 -9.30 -0.80
N GLU A 60 -5.33 -10.43 -1.51
CA GLU A 60 -6.26 -11.52 -1.18
C GLU A 60 -5.95 -12.15 0.19
N GLN A 61 -4.68 -12.40 0.49
CA GLN A 61 -4.29 -12.94 1.78
C GLN A 61 -4.61 -11.97 2.93
N MET A 62 -4.47 -10.66 2.73
CA MET A 62 -4.90 -9.64 3.68
C MET A 62 -6.42 -9.63 3.83
N ARG A 63 -7.17 -9.75 2.72
CA ARG A 63 -8.65 -9.86 2.73
C ARG A 63 -9.15 -11.01 3.57
N ALA A 64 -8.48 -12.16 3.48
CA ALA A 64 -8.86 -13.38 4.20
C ALA A 64 -8.72 -13.25 5.72
N ILE A 65 -7.88 -12.33 6.22
CA ILE A 65 -7.69 -12.09 7.66
C ILE A 65 -8.24 -10.73 8.12
N TRP A 66 -8.96 -10.02 7.26
CA TRP A 66 -9.55 -8.71 7.58
C TRP A 66 -10.84 -8.88 8.38
N PRO A 67 -10.87 -8.42 9.65
CA PRO A 67 -12.03 -8.64 10.52
C PRO A 67 -13.11 -7.57 10.40
N SER A 68 -12.83 -6.45 9.73
CA SER A 68 -13.70 -5.27 9.70
C SER A 68 -14.62 -5.28 8.47
N SER A 69 -15.80 -4.67 8.60
CA SER A 69 -16.74 -4.38 7.52
C SER A 69 -16.78 -2.89 7.16
N SER A 70 -15.77 -2.11 7.55
CA SER A 70 -15.71 -0.67 7.32
C SER A 70 -15.45 -0.35 5.85
N GLY A 71 -16.33 0.47 5.27
CA GLY A 71 -16.17 1.00 3.92
C GLY A 71 -16.26 -0.05 2.82
N GLU A 72 -16.13 0.43 1.58
CA GLU A 72 -15.90 -0.44 0.44
C GLU A 72 -14.48 -1.02 0.50
N LEU A 73 -14.32 -2.33 0.28
CA LEU A 73 -13.00 -2.98 0.24
C LEU A 73 -12.62 -3.35 -1.19
N VAL A 74 -11.50 -2.81 -1.67
CA VAL A 74 -10.94 -3.06 -3.00
C VAL A 74 -9.58 -3.74 -2.90
N LEU A 75 -9.33 -4.71 -3.77
CA LEU A 75 -8.04 -5.39 -3.89
C LEU A 75 -7.27 -4.84 -5.09
N GLU A 76 -6.02 -4.46 -4.88
CA GLU A 76 -5.06 -4.11 -5.91
C GLU A 76 -3.95 -5.16 -5.88
N GLU A 77 -4.05 -6.13 -6.77
CA GLU A 77 -3.31 -7.40 -6.68
C GLU A 77 -2.04 -7.41 -7.54
N THR A 78 -1.68 -6.29 -8.13
CA THR A 78 -0.63 -6.25 -9.16
C THR A 78 0.65 -5.62 -8.65
N ALA A 79 0.57 -4.72 -7.65
CA ALA A 79 1.74 -3.96 -7.22
C ALA A 79 2.80 -4.83 -6.53
N SER A 80 4.03 -4.72 -7.06
CA SER A 80 5.20 -5.47 -6.61
C SER A 80 6.21 -4.61 -5.86
N SER A 81 5.96 -3.30 -5.77
CA SER A 81 6.88 -2.35 -5.16
C SER A 81 6.14 -1.17 -4.53
N THR A 82 6.79 -0.46 -3.60
CA THR A 82 6.17 0.69 -2.91
C THR A 82 5.72 1.81 -3.85
N VAL A 83 6.42 2.01 -4.98
CA VAL A 83 6.01 3.01 -5.97
C VAL A 83 4.78 2.55 -6.75
N GLU A 84 4.71 1.26 -7.08
CA GLU A 84 3.54 0.67 -7.74
C GLU A 84 2.33 0.70 -6.81
N ASN A 85 2.52 0.40 -5.53
CA ASN A 85 1.45 0.53 -4.54
C ASN A 85 0.87 1.95 -4.59
N ALA A 86 1.72 2.98 -4.54
CA ALA A 86 1.26 4.37 -4.61
C ALA A 86 0.57 4.68 -5.95
N ALA A 87 1.18 4.32 -7.08
CA ALA A 87 0.65 4.63 -8.40
C ALA A 87 -0.65 3.89 -8.74
N ARG A 88 -0.79 2.63 -8.33
CA ARG A 88 -1.94 1.78 -8.70
C ARG A 88 -3.12 1.98 -7.77
N THR A 89 -2.88 2.38 -6.53
CA THR A 89 -3.95 2.75 -5.60
C THR A 89 -4.47 4.16 -5.82
N LEU A 90 -3.66 5.07 -6.38
CA LEU A 90 -4.06 6.47 -6.60
C LEU A 90 -5.35 6.62 -7.44
N PRO A 91 -5.51 5.97 -8.61
CA PRO A 91 -6.77 6.03 -9.35
C PRO A 91 -7.95 5.49 -8.55
N LEU A 92 -7.77 4.43 -7.75
CA LEU A 92 -8.86 3.84 -6.95
C LEU A 92 -9.42 4.81 -5.92
N VAL A 93 -8.54 5.62 -5.32
CA VAL A 93 -8.87 6.68 -4.37
C VAL A 93 -9.48 7.89 -5.08
N ARG A 94 -8.82 8.37 -6.14
CA ARG A 94 -9.23 9.56 -6.90
C ARG A 94 -10.60 9.37 -7.54
N ASP A 95 -10.85 8.23 -8.15
CA ASP A 95 -12.11 7.93 -8.85
C ASP A 95 -13.32 7.88 -7.85
N ARG A 96 -13.05 7.79 -6.54
CA ARG A 96 -14.05 7.88 -5.45
C ARG A 96 -14.15 9.27 -4.82
N GLY A 97 -13.43 10.26 -5.34
CA GLY A 97 -13.45 11.63 -4.81
C GLY A 97 -12.88 11.75 -3.39
N ILE A 98 -11.97 10.86 -3.00
CA ILE A 98 -11.34 10.88 -1.68
C ILE A 98 -10.17 11.85 -1.67
N ASP A 99 -10.17 12.77 -0.70
CA ASP A 99 -9.19 13.83 -0.50
C ASP A 99 -8.20 13.55 0.66
N GLN A 100 -8.45 12.52 1.48
CA GLN A 100 -7.60 12.12 2.60
C GLN A 100 -7.32 10.62 2.61
N VAL A 101 -6.05 10.25 2.70
CA VAL A 101 -5.61 8.85 2.69
C VAL A 101 -4.70 8.56 3.86
N THR A 102 -5.06 7.55 4.65
CA THR A 102 -4.17 6.96 5.64
C THR A 102 -3.50 5.74 5.05
N VAL A 103 -2.17 5.76 4.93
CA VAL A 103 -1.38 4.63 4.44
C VAL A 103 -0.89 3.80 5.63
N VAL A 104 -1.28 2.53 5.69
CA VAL A 104 -0.83 1.58 6.72
C VAL A 104 0.21 0.64 6.13
N CYS A 105 1.40 0.62 6.70
CA CYS A 105 2.50 -0.21 6.18
C CYS A 105 3.41 -0.71 7.30
N THR A 106 4.32 -1.63 6.96
CA THR A 106 5.37 -2.02 7.91
C THR A 106 6.38 -0.88 8.10
N PRO A 107 7.02 -0.75 9.28
CA PRO A 107 8.01 0.32 9.54
C PRO A 107 9.11 0.45 8.48
N LEU A 108 9.56 -0.67 7.91
CA LEU A 108 10.60 -0.75 6.87
C LEU A 108 10.23 -0.12 5.53
N HIS A 109 8.95 0.15 5.31
CA HIS A 109 8.47 0.79 4.10
C HIS A 109 8.03 2.23 4.35
N LEU A 110 8.07 2.71 5.60
CA LEU A 110 7.49 4.00 5.96
C LEU A 110 8.16 5.15 5.21
N TYR A 111 9.50 5.17 5.15
CA TYR A 111 10.19 6.27 4.50
C TYR A 111 9.95 6.28 2.97
N ARG A 112 9.99 5.12 2.31
CA ARG A 112 9.63 5.00 0.88
C ARG A 112 8.16 5.35 0.64
N ALA A 113 7.24 4.86 1.47
CA ALA A 113 5.82 5.13 1.35
C ALA A 113 5.54 6.64 1.48
N ARG A 114 6.09 7.30 2.51
CA ARG A 114 6.00 8.76 2.67
C ARG A 114 6.44 9.52 1.43
N TRP A 115 7.55 9.11 0.84
CA TRP A 115 8.08 9.77 -0.34
C TRP A 115 7.21 9.57 -1.59
N PHE A 116 6.84 8.32 -1.91
CA PHE A 116 6.06 8.03 -3.13
C PHE A 116 4.61 8.49 -3.02
N PHE A 117 3.93 8.16 -1.92
CA PHE A 117 2.55 8.60 -1.71
C PHE A 117 2.48 10.13 -1.60
N GLY A 118 3.34 10.76 -0.81
CA GLY A 118 3.35 12.22 -0.69
C GLY A 118 3.57 12.95 -2.03
N ARG A 119 4.41 12.39 -2.92
CA ARG A 119 4.63 12.96 -4.26
C ARG A 119 3.50 12.71 -5.25
N LEU A 120 2.95 11.49 -5.29
CA LEU A 120 1.95 11.11 -6.28
C LEU A 120 0.55 11.60 -5.87
N TYR A 121 0.15 11.39 -4.62
CA TYR A 121 -1.14 11.83 -4.10
C TYR A 121 -1.18 13.35 -3.92
N GLY A 122 -0.09 13.95 -3.44
CA GLY A 122 -0.01 15.40 -3.29
C GLY A 122 -0.11 16.16 -4.61
N ALA A 123 0.33 15.57 -5.73
CA ALA A 123 0.16 16.15 -7.06
C ALA A 123 -1.32 16.20 -7.51
N GLU A 124 -2.17 15.35 -6.94
CA GLU A 124 -3.62 15.30 -7.18
C GLU A 124 -4.41 16.01 -6.06
N GLY A 125 -3.73 16.74 -5.16
CA GLY A 125 -4.37 17.43 -4.03
C GLY A 125 -4.83 16.54 -2.89
N ILE A 126 -4.45 15.24 -2.89
CA ILE A 126 -4.85 14.28 -1.85
C ILE A 126 -3.86 14.31 -0.69
N GLN A 127 -4.37 14.53 0.52
CA GLN A 127 -3.58 14.54 1.74
C GLN A 127 -3.23 13.12 2.19
N THR A 128 -1.99 12.90 2.62
CA THR A 128 -1.53 11.58 3.06
C THR A 128 -1.05 11.60 4.51
N SER A 129 -1.58 10.68 5.32
CA SER A 129 -1.09 10.35 6.64
C SER A 129 -0.56 8.90 6.65
N PHE A 130 0.21 8.54 7.67
CA PHE A 130 0.88 7.24 7.72
C PHE A 130 0.74 6.62 9.10
N GLU A 131 0.31 5.36 9.13
CA GLU A 131 0.14 4.58 10.35
C GLU A 131 1.02 3.33 10.26
N VAL A 132 1.73 3.02 11.34
CA VAL A 132 2.60 1.83 11.42
C VAL A 132 2.36 1.09 12.73
N PRO A 133 2.25 -0.24 12.72
CA PRO A 133 2.21 -1.00 13.96
C PRO A 133 3.55 -0.84 14.69
N ARG A 134 3.50 -0.78 16.04
CA ARG A 134 4.71 -0.80 16.87
C ARG A 134 5.41 -2.17 16.75
N ILE A 135 6.37 -2.27 15.84
CA ILE A 135 7.22 -3.44 15.59
C ILE A 135 8.67 -2.97 15.70
N LEU A 136 9.50 -3.64 16.51
CA LEU A 136 10.95 -3.36 16.59
C LEU A 136 11.63 -3.76 15.26
N PRO A 137 12.29 -2.83 14.55
CA PRO A 137 12.98 -3.16 13.30
C PRO A 137 14.26 -3.96 13.56
N THR A 138 14.57 -4.91 12.68
CA THR A 138 15.84 -5.65 12.67
C THR A 138 16.92 -4.90 11.87
N PRO A 139 18.20 -4.84 12.32
CA PRO A 139 19.25 -4.04 11.69
C PRO A 139 19.50 -4.30 10.19
N SER A 140 19.44 -5.57 9.78
CA SER A 140 19.61 -6.00 8.38
C SER A 140 18.58 -5.40 7.43
N SER A 141 17.40 -5.08 7.94
CA SER A 141 16.30 -4.55 7.15
C SER A 141 16.44 -3.04 6.90
N PHE A 142 17.17 -2.32 7.77
CA PHE A 142 17.53 -0.92 7.58
C PHE A 142 18.57 -0.75 6.44
N MET A 143 19.51 -1.69 6.33
CA MET A 143 20.52 -1.69 5.26
C MET A 143 19.91 -1.87 3.87
N TRP A 144 18.85 -2.68 3.73
CA TRP A 144 18.18 -2.86 2.44
C TRP A 144 17.41 -1.62 1.99
N GLU A 145 16.87 -0.85 2.94
CA GLU A 145 16.18 0.42 2.67
C GLU A 145 17.14 1.51 2.15
N LEU A 146 18.40 1.49 2.61
CA LEU A 146 19.51 2.29 2.10
C LEU A 146 19.93 1.89 0.67
N GLY A 147 19.88 0.60 0.32
CA GLY A 147 20.15 0.15 -1.04
C GLY A 147 19.11 0.65 -2.05
N ALA A 148 17.82 0.54 -1.69
CA ALA A 148 16.70 0.97 -2.53
C ALA A 148 16.62 2.50 -2.73
N LEU A 149 17.40 3.30 -1.98
CA LEU A 149 17.50 4.75 -2.13
C LEU A 149 18.09 5.20 -3.47
N THR A 150 19.01 4.42 -4.02
CA THR A 150 19.83 4.82 -5.17
C THR A 150 19.04 4.88 -6.49
N VAL A 151 17.91 4.17 -6.59
CA VAL A 151 17.15 4.01 -7.85
C VAL A 151 15.81 4.77 -7.87
N ARG A 152 15.51 5.56 -6.83
CA ARG A 152 14.19 6.15 -6.59
C ARG A 152 13.68 7.08 -7.69
N ALA A 153 14.56 7.88 -8.30
CA ALA A 153 14.18 8.82 -9.35
C ALA A 153 13.77 8.12 -10.66
N ARG A 154 14.31 6.93 -10.93
CA ARG A 154 13.93 6.12 -12.09
C ARG A 154 12.58 5.43 -11.86
N GLN A 155 12.39 4.86 -10.67
CA GLN A 155 11.12 4.27 -10.22
C GLN A 155 9.96 5.28 -10.31
N LEU A 156 10.18 6.53 -9.87
CA LEU A 156 9.15 7.56 -9.94
C LEU A 156 8.78 7.95 -11.38
N ARG A 157 9.76 8.03 -12.29
CA ARG A 157 9.50 8.35 -13.71
C ARG A 157 8.67 7.26 -14.37
N ALA A 158 9.03 5.99 -14.20
CA ALA A 158 8.27 4.88 -14.78
C ALA A 158 6.81 4.86 -14.30
N ALA A 159 6.58 5.08 -12.99
CA ALA A 159 5.23 5.12 -12.44
C ALA A 159 4.39 6.29 -12.95
N LYS A 160 5.00 7.46 -13.20
CA LYS A 160 4.31 8.59 -13.81
C LYS A 160 3.88 8.31 -15.26
N GLU A 161 4.73 7.63 -16.02
CA GLU A 161 4.37 7.20 -17.38
C GLU A 161 3.24 6.16 -17.37
N GLU A 162 3.28 5.18 -16.47
CA GLU A 162 2.19 4.20 -16.30
C GLU A 162 0.85 4.90 -15.98
N LEU A 163 0.87 5.88 -15.08
CA LEU A 163 -0.31 6.69 -14.73
C LEU A 163 -0.85 7.46 -15.93
N LYS A 164 0.05 8.06 -16.73
CA LYS A 164 -0.32 8.81 -17.92
C LYS A 164 -0.98 7.89 -18.95
N VAL A 165 -0.38 6.75 -19.26
CA VAL A 165 -0.93 5.76 -20.20
C VAL A 165 -2.32 5.28 -19.77
N ARG A 166 -2.52 4.99 -18.47
CA ARG A 166 -3.82 4.57 -17.95
C ARG A 166 -4.89 5.66 -18.02
N ARG A 167 -4.51 6.93 -17.86
CA ARG A 167 -5.42 8.07 -18.04
C ARG A 167 -5.82 8.20 -19.51
N ASP A 168 -4.84 8.18 -20.40
CA ASP A 168 -5.04 8.35 -21.84
C ASP A 168 -5.81 7.16 -22.48
N SER A 169 -5.84 6.00 -21.82
CA SER A 169 -6.65 4.83 -22.27
C SER A 169 -8.10 4.84 -21.79
N ARG A 170 -8.49 5.81 -20.94
CA ARG A 170 -9.85 5.94 -20.38
C ARG A 170 -10.61 7.16 -20.92
N GLU A 171 -9.94 8.03 -21.68
CA GLU A 171 -10.55 9.11 -22.49
C GLU A 171 -10.93 8.58 -23.88
#